data_AF-A0A0M4D761-F1
#
_entry.id   AF-A0A0M4D761-F1
#
_cell.length_a   1.000
_cell.length_b   1.000
_cell.length_c   1.000
_cell.angle_alpha   90.00
_cell.angle_beta   90.00
_cell.angle_gamma   90.00
#
_symmetry.space_group_name_H-M   'P 1'
#
loop_
_entity.id
_entity.type
_entity.pdbx_description
1 polymer ?
#
loop_
_entity_poly.entity_id
_entity_poly.type
_entity_poly.pdbx_seq_one_letter_code
_entity_poly.pdbx_strand_id
1 'polypeptide(L)'
;MKNFSNILTIAEAFPEYGVNPLGAALRGARRREGLTQRRLAETTGIPQRHISEMESGKRSIGKERARKLAEALQVSDYRVFL
;
A
#
# COMPACT_ATOMS: atom_id res chain seq x y z
N MET A 1 15.54 19.92 -28.79
CA MET A 1 15.09 19.97 -27.39
C MET A 1 13.84 19.11 -27.26
N LYS A 2 13.83 18.08 -26.40
CA LYS A 2 12.60 17.32 -26.11
C LYS A 2 11.69 18.24 -25.28
N ASN A 3 10.52 18.58 -25.81
CA ASN A 3 9.49 19.30 -25.07
C ASN A 3 9.00 18.41 -23.92
N PHE A 4 9.37 18.74 -22.69
CA PHE A 4 8.90 18.10 -21.47
C PHE A 4 7.50 18.59 -21.04
N SER A 5 6.69 19.06 -21.98
CA SER A 5 5.38 19.68 -21.76
C SER A 5 4.30 18.72 -21.27
N ASN A 6 4.66 17.50 -20.85
CA ASN A 6 3.72 16.44 -20.48
C ASN A 6 4.25 15.51 -19.36
N ILE A 7 5.17 16.00 -18.52
CA ILE A 7 5.52 15.26 -17.29
C ILE A 7 4.49 15.62 -16.22
N LEU A 8 3.70 14.63 -15.81
CA LEU A 8 2.90 14.69 -14.59
C LEU A 8 3.66 13.96 -13.48
N THR A 9 3.72 14.59 -12.31
CA THR A 9 4.17 13.92 -11.09
C THR A 9 3.13 12.88 -10.65
N ILE A 10 3.56 11.87 -9.89
CA ILE A 10 2.63 10.88 -9.32
C ILE A 10 1.56 11.56 -8.45
N ALA A 11 1.90 12.64 -7.74
CA ALA A 11 0.93 13.37 -6.92
C ALA A 11 -0.10 14.13 -7.76
N GLU A 12 0.29 14.65 -8.93
CA GLU A 12 -0.65 15.31 -9.85
C GLU A 12 -1.57 14.30 -10.55
N ALA A 13 -1.05 13.13 -10.92
CA ALA A 13 -1.84 12.07 -11.54
C ALA A 13 -2.71 11.30 -10.52
N PHE A 14 -2.21 11.15 -9.29
CA PHE A 14 -2.82 10.37 -8.21
C PHE A 14 -2.69 11.13 -6.88
N PRO A 15 -3.59 12.08 -6.60
CA PRO A 15 -3.54 12.93 -5.41
C PRO A 15 -3.44 12.15 -4.09
N GLU A 16 -4.10 10.98 -4.01
CA GLU A 16 -4.06 10.10 -2.83
C GLU A 16 -2.66 9.55 -2.54
N TYR A 17 -1.84 9.37 -3.57
CA TYR A 17 -0.48 8.87 -3.46
C TYR A 17 0.47 9.95 -2.92
N GLY A 18 0.16 11.23 -3.17
CA GLY A 18 0.90 12.35 -2.60
C GLY A 18 0.71 12.51 -1.08
N VAL A 19 -0.40 12.01 -0.53
CA VAL A 19 -0.74 12.14 0.90
C VAL A 19 -0.38 10.90 1.71
N ASN A 20 -0.62 9.70 1.17
CA ASN A 20 -0.37 8.44 1.86
C ASN A 20 0.13 7.35 0.90
N PRO A 21 1.39 7.45 0.42
CA PRO A 21 1.93 6.54 -0.58
C PRO A 21 1.95 5.10 -0.09
N LEU A 22 2.27 4.85 1.19
CA LEU A 22 2.35 3.50 1.75
C LEU A 22 0.98 2.84 1.90
N GLY A 23 -0.01 3.56 2.41
CA GLY A 23 -1.37 3.03 2.51
C GLY A 23 -2.03 2.86 1.15
N ALA A 24 -1.70 3.73 0.17
CA ALA A 24 -2.11 3.56 -1.22
C ALA A 24 -1.48 2.31 -1.84
N ALA A 25 -0.17 2.09 -1.64
CA ALA A 25 0.54 0.90 -2.09
C ALA A 25 -0.05 -0.39 -1.47
N LEU A 26 -0.31 -0.39 -0.16
CA LEU A 26 -0.94 -1.53 0.52
C LEU A 26 -2.33 -1.83 -0.05
N ARG A 27 -3.17 -0.79 -0.20
CA ARG A 27 -4.52 -0.95 -0.75
C ARG A 27 -4.49 -1.43 -2.19
N GLY A 28 -3.56 -0.91 -3.00
CA GLY A 28 -3.35 -1.30 -4.39
C GLY A 28 -2.94 -2.77 -4.50
N ALA A 29 -1.93 -3.18 -3.74
CA ALA A 29 -1.48 -4.57 -3.68
C ALA A 29 -2.59 -5.52 -3.22
N ARG A 30 -3.34 -5.15 -2.16
CA ARG A 30 -4.48 -5.95 -1.70
C ARG A 30 -5.57 -6.12 -2.77
N ARG A 31 -5.90 -5.04 -3.49
CA ARG A 31 -6.91 -5.07 -4.56
C ARG A 31 -6.45 -5.89 -5.77
N ARG A 32 -5.16 -5.84 -6.12
CA ARG A 32 -4.56 -6.69 -7.16
C ARG A 32 -4.78 -8.17 -6.88
N GLU A 33 -4.61 -8.58 -5.62
CA GLU A 33 -4.88 -9.96 -5.18
C GLU A 33 -6.37 -10.27 -4.94
N GLY A 34 -7.28 -9.33 -5.23
CA GLY A 34 -8.73 -9.52 -5.04
C GLY A 34 -9.18 -9.67 -3.57
N LEU A 35 -8.33 -9.30 -2.61
CA LEU A 35 -8.60 -9.56 -1.19
C LEU A 35 -9.42 -8.44 -0.55
N THR A 36 -10.34 -8.81 0.35
CA THR A 36 -10.92 -7.84 1.30
C THR A 36 -9.94 -7.55 2.43
N GLN A 37 -10.11 -6.44 3.16
CA GLN A 37 -9.27 -6.17 4.35
C GLN A 37 -9.42 -7.28 5.40
N ARG A 38 -10.62 -7.86 5.53
CA ARG A 38 -10.89 -9.02 6.40
C ARG A 38 -10.11 -10.24 5.95
N ARG A 39 -10.09 -10.55 4.64
CA ARG A 39 -9.33 -11.70 4.14
C ARG A 39 -7.82 -11.53 4.33
N LEU A 40 -7.30 -10.32 4.11
CA LEU A 40 -5.90 -10.02 4.39
C LEU A 40 -5.58 -10.12 5.89
N ALA A 41 -6.52 -9.77 6.77
CA ALA A 41 -6.37 -9.95 8.21
C ALA A 41 -6.23 -11.43 8.59
N GLU A 42 -7.09 -12.27 8.03
CA GLU A 42 -7.07 -13.72 8.24
C GLU A 42 -5.73 -14.33 7.81
N THR A 43 -5.19 -13.93 6.66
CA THR A 43 -3.94 -14.51 6.13
C THR A 43 -2.68 -14.01 6.83
N THR A 44 -2.68 -12.78 7.34
CA THR A 44 -1.49 -12.17 7.95
C THR A 44 -1.48 -12.23 9.48
N GLY A 45 -2.62 -12.56 10.10
CA GLY A 45 -2.83 -12.42 11.55
C GLY A 45 -2.86 -10.96 12.03
N ILE A 46 -2.84 -9.98 11.12
CA ILE A 46 -2.95 -8.56 11.47
C ILE A 46 -4.44 -8.22 11.63
N PRO A 47 -4.88 -7.61 12.75
CA PRO A 47 -6.28 -7.22 12.91
C PRO A 47 -6.79 -6.36 11.74
N GLN A 48 -7.99 -6.65 11.22
CA GLN A 48 -8.58 -5.92 10.09
C GLN A 48 -8.64 -4.40 10.35
N ARG A 49 -8.94 -3.99 11.59
CA ARG A 49 -8.88 -2.58 12.00
C ARG A 49 -7.51 -1.95 11.71
N HIS A 50 -6.42 -2.65 12.02
CA HIS A 50 -5.08 -2.16 11.74
C HIS A 50 -4.81 -2.07 10.24
N ILE A 51 -5.27 -3.04 9.45
CA ILE A 51 -5.15 -2.97 7.98
C ILE A 51 -5.87 -1.73 7.45
N SER A 52 -7.08 -1.46 7.93
CA SER A 52 -7.82 -0.24 7.59
C SER A 52 -7.07 1.03 7.98
N GLU A 53 -6.56 1.11 9.22
CA GLU A 53 -5.77 2.24 9.69
C GLU A 53 -4.47 2.45 8.88
N MET A 54 -3.81 1.36 8.47
CA MET A 54 -2.61 1.41 7.62
C MET A 54 -2.95 1.89 6.19
N GLU A 55 -4.02 1.37 5.59
CA GLU A 55 -4.50 1.82 4.27
C GLU A 55 -5.02 3.26 4.25
N SER A 56 -5.42 3.80 5.40
CA SER A 56 -5.83 5.20 5.55
C SER A 56 -4.71 6.10 6.10
N GLY A 57 -3.52 5.55 6.37
CA GLY A 57 -2.36 6.32 6.86
C GLY A 57 -2.47 6.76 8.32
N LYS A 58 -3.49 6.29 9.04
CA LYS A 58 -3.69 6.54 10.48
C LYS A 58 -2.71 5.74 11.34
N ARG A 59 -2.11 4.69 10.77
CA ARG A 59 -1.15 3.82 11.42
C ARG A 59 0.03 3.59 10.49
N SER A 60 1.23 3.74 11.02
CA SER A 60 2.47 3.37 10.32
C SER A 60 2.62 1.86 10.20
N ILE A 61 3.34 1.42 9.17
CA ILE A 61 3.62 0.01 8.93
C ILE A 61 5.06 -0.26 9.38
N GLY A 62 5.20 -1.03 10.47
CA GLY A 62 6.52 -1.48 10.94
C GLY A 62 7.09 -2.61 10.06
N LYS A 63 8.42 -2.77 10.09
CA LYS A 63 9.17 -3.76 9.31
C LYS A 63 8.63 -5.20 9.39
N GLU A 64 8.21 -5.64 10.57
CA GLU A 64 7.62 -6.98 10.75
C GLU A 64 6.31 -7.15 9.97
N ARG A 65 5.41 -6.16 10.07
CA ARG A 65 4.14 -6.15 9.33
C ARG A 65 4.37 -6.01 7.84
N ALA A 66 5.30 -5.16 7.43
CA ALA A 66 5.66 -5.01 6.02
C ALA A 66 6.04 -6.35 5.39
N ARG A 67 6.82 -7.18 6.09
CA ARG A 67 7.17 -8.54 5.61
C ARG A 67 5.97 -9.47 5.53
N LYS A 68 5.14 -9.53 6.57
CA LYS A 68 3.89 -10.35 6.57
C LYS A 68 2.96 -9.95 5.42
N LEU A 69 2.83 -8.64 5.18
CA LEU A 69 2.03 -8.09 4.08
C LEU A 69 2.64 -8.44 2.72
N ALA A 70 3.96 -8.34 2.56
CA ALA A 70 4.66 -8.67 1.32
C ALA A 70 4.47 -10.14 0.93
N GLU A 71 4.60 -11.05 1.88
CA GLU A 71 4.35 -12.47 1.69
C GLU A 71 2.88 -12.74 1.28
N ALA A 72 1.92 -12.21 2.05
CA ALA A 72 0.50 -12.43 1.79
C ALA A 72 0.00 -11.79 0.48
N LEU A 73 0.68 -10.75 0.00
CA LEU A 73 0.30 -9.97 -1.19
C LEU A 73 1.18 -10.24 -2.41
N GLN A 74 2.04 -11.27 -2.34
CA GLN A 74 2.95 -11.66 -3.44
C GLN A 74 3.81 -10.48 -3.93
N VAL A 75 4.31 -9.67 -2.99
CA VAL A 75 5.23 -8.55 -3.27
C VAL A 75 6.65 -8.98 -2.87
N SER A 76 7.58 -8.89 -3.82
CA SER A 76 8.98 -9.32 -3.61
C SER A 76 9.76 -8.41 -2.68
N ASP A 77 9.50 -7.10 -2.69
CA ASP A 77 10.18 -6.12 -1.83
C ASP A 77 9.23 -5.52 -0.79
N TYR A 78 9.39 -5.92 0.48
CA TYR A 78 8.57 -5.43 1.58
C TYR A 78 8.72 -3.93 1.84
N ARG A 79 9.79 -3.29 1.35
CA ARG A 79 10.05 -1.85 1.55
C ARG A 79 9.02 -0.97 0.85
N VAL A 80 8.26 -1.52 -0.09
CA VAL A 80 7.10 -0.82 -0.69
C VAL A 80 6.04 -0.44 0.35
N PHE A 81 6.01 -1.14 1.50
CA PHE A 81 5.10 -0.85 2.60
C PHE A 81 5.77 -0.11 3.77
N LEU A 82 6.97 0.44 3.62
CA LEU A 82 7.78 0.97 4.71
C LEU A 82 8.23 2.40 4.41
#